data_AF-A0A662IPC5-F1
#
_entry.id   AF-A0A662IPC5-F1
#
_cell.length_a   1.000
_cell.length_b   1.000
_cell.length_c   1.000
_cell.angle_alpha   90.00
_cell.angle_beta   90.00
_cell.angle_gamma   90.00
#
_symmetry.space_group_name_H-M   'P 1'
#
loop_
_entity.id
_entity.type
_entity.pdbx_description
1 polymer ?
#
loop_
_entity_poly.entity_id
_entity_poly.type
_entity_poly.pdbx_seq_one_letter_code
_entity_poly.pdbx_strand_id
1 'polypeptide(L)'
;MGRDEIHKLETALLVGTLLNPEVIELMKNPEERLTWVDSLAVAAAALARERARMSVPQIAEELGRSEATIRNHLAKKTKAGQLVWQTYERFLREGVKLDIESLLGLGTTEVSRLKSENEELKKKLKETESKVKELSEQVEQLSRKMNNVKEQLKKLVEEL
;
A
#
# COMPACT_ATOMS: atom_id res chain seq x y z
N MET A 1 5.16 -6.41 34.79
CA MET A 1 5.65 -6.65 33.43
C MET A 1 7.16 -6.61 33.48
N GLY A 2 7.83 -7.60 32.89
CA GLY A 2 9.28 -7.60 32.74
C GLY A 2 9.75 -6.68 31.62
N ARG A 3 11.06 -6.41 31.55
CA ARG A 3 11.68 -5.55 30.51
C ARG A 3 11.34 -6.02 29.10
N ASP A 4 11.32 -7.33 28.87
CA ASP A 4 11.01 -7.91 27.56
C ASP A 4 9.55 -7.66 27.15
N GLU A 5 8.61 -7.70 28.10
CA GLU A 5 7.20 -7.42 27.83
C GLU A 5 6.98 -5.95 27.49
N ILE A 6 7.70 -5.04 28.16
CA ILE A 6 7.68 -3.61 27.86
C ILE A 6 8.18 -3.37 26.43
N HIS A 7 9.31 -3.98 26.07
CA HIS A 7 9.87 -3.84 24.72
C HIS A 7 8.98 -4.45 23.63
N LYS A 8 8.32 -5.58 23.90
CA LYS A 8 7.34 -6.17 22.97
C LYS A 8 6.15 -5.22 22.75
N LEU A 9 5.61 -4.64 23.81
CA LEU A 9 4.51 -3.68 23.71
C LEU A 9 4.95 -2.40 22.98
N GLU A 10 6.11 -1.84 23.33
CA GLU A 10 6.70 -0.69 22.65
C GLU A 10 6.84 -0.93 21.15
N THR A 11 7.44 -2.07 20.78
CA THR A 11 7.66 -2.46 19.38
C THR A 11 6.33 -2.62 18.64
N ALA A 12 5.37 -3.33 19.23
CA ALA A 12 4.05 -3.53 18.64
C ALA A 12 3.33 -2.20 18.42
N LEU A 13 3.37 -1.29 19.41
CA LEU A 13 2.77 0.03 19.31
C LEU A 13 3.42 0.89 18.24
N LEU A 14 4.74 0.89 18.16
CA LEU A 14 5.46 1.65 17.15
C LEU A 14 5.14 1.14 15.75
N VAL A 15 5.34 -0.16 15.49
CA VAL A 15 5.09 -0.77 14.17
C VAL A 15 3.62 -0.64 13.77
N GLY A 16 2.70 -0.93 14.69
CA GLY A 16 1.26 -0.82 14.43
C GLY A 16 0.78 0.61 14.17
N THR A 17 1.50 1.61 14.67
CA THR A 17 1.21 3.02 14.40
C THR A 17 1.83 3.47 13.08
N LEU A 18 3.07 3.07 12.78
CA LEU A 18 3.73 3.37 11.52
C LEU A 18 3.01 2.77 10.31
N LEU A 19 2.34 1.63 10.49
CA LEU A 19 1.51 0.97 9.48
C LEU A 19 0.12 1.60 9.29
N ASN A 20 -0.26 2.58 10.10
CA ASN A 20 -1.53 3.27 9.91
C ASN A 20 -1.45 4.11 8.61
N PRO A 21 -2.41 3.99 7.67
CA PRO A 21 -2.43 4.78 6.44
C PRO A 21 -2.32 6.29 6.65
N GLU A 22 -2.93 6.84 7.71
CA GLU A 22 -2.83 8.26 8.06
C GLU A 22 -1.37 8.63 8.38
N VAL A 23 -0.65 7.76 9.09
CA VAL A 23 0.74 8.00 9.49
C VAL A 23 1.69 7.85 8.31
N ILE A 24 1.43 6.87 7.42
CA ILE A 24 2.17 6.73 6.16
C ILE A 24 2.06 8.01 5.32
N GLU A 25 0.87 8.62 5.26
CA GLU A 25 0.65 9.88 4.55
C GLU A 25 1.46 11.03 5.17
N LEU A 26 1.41 11.19 6.49
CA LEU A 26 2.18 12.21 7.22
C LEU A 26 3.69 12.07 6.99
N MET A 27 4.19 10.85 6.82
CA MET A 27 5.60 10.57 6.58
C MET A 27 6.04 10.74 5.11
N LYS A 28 5.13 11.06 4.18
CA LYS A 28 5.51 11.30 2.77
C LYS A 28 6.47 12.47 2.63
N ASN A 29 6.25 13.56 3.39
CA ASN A 29 7.17 14.70 3.43
C ASN A 29 8.53 14.28 4.02
N PRO A 30 9.61 14.25 3.22
CA PRO A 30 10.92 13.81 3.69
C PRO A 30 11.50 14.68 4.81
N GLU A 31 11.18 15.98 4.82
CA GLU A 31 11.70 16.94 5.80
C GLU A 31 11.15 16.70 7.20
N GLU A 32 9.89 16.26 7.30
CA GLU A 32 9.22 15.99 8.57
C GLU A 32 9.29 14.51 8.99
N ARG A 33 9.63 13.62 8.06
CA ARG A 33 9.60 12.16 8.29
C ARG A 33 10.39 11.75 9.52
N LEU A 34 11.60 12.28 9.68
CA LEU A 34 12.46 11.93 10.83
C LEU A 34 11.84 12.40 12.15
N THR A 35 11.27 13.61 12.16
CA THR A 35 10.56 14.18 13.32
C THR A 35 9.34 13.34 13.70
N TRP A 36 8.58 12.86 12.71
CA TRP A 36 7.46 11.96 12.93
C TRP A 36 7.91 10.64 13.54
N VAL A 37 8.94 10.00 12.99
CA VAL A 37 9.48 8.73 13.49
C VAL A 37 9.98 8.88 14.93
N ASP A 38 10.77 9.91 15.24
CA ASP A 38 11.26 10.16 16.61
C ASP A 38 10.10 10.39 17.59
N SER A 39 9.15 11.26 17.22
CA SER A 39 8.00 11.58 18.07
C SER A 39 7.11 10.37 18.35
N LEU A 40 6.91 9.50 17.35
CA LEU A 40 6.14 8.26 17.48
C LEU A 40 6.87 7.23 18.33
N ALA A 41 8.19 7.08 18.15
CA ALA A 41 9.01 6.19 18.95
C ALA A 41 8.98 6.57 20.43
N VAL A 42 9.17 7.85 20.76
CA VAL A 42 9.08 8.36 22.13
C VAL A 42 7.69 8.14 22.71
N ALA A 43 6.63 8.40 21.95
CA ALA A 43 5.25 8.20 22.40
C ALA A 43 4.93 6.72 22.69
N ALA A 44 5.35 5.80 21.81
CA ALA A 44 5.17 4.36 21.98
C ALA A 44 5.96 3.83 23.20
N ALA A 45 7.21 4.25 23.34
CA ALA A 45 8.07 3.88 24.45
C ALA A 45 7.54 4.39 25.79
N ALA A 46 7.02 5.63 25.81
CA ALA A 46 6.40 6.22 26.99
C ALA A 46 5.13 5.46 27.41
N LEU A 47 4.23 5.19 26.46
CA LEU A 47 2.99 4.48 26.75
C LEU A 47 3.26 3.04 27.24
N ALA A 48 4.19 2.32 26.61
CA ALA A 48 4.53 0.96 27.03
C ALA A 48 5.04 0.89 28.48
N ARG A 49 5.86 1.86 28.89
CA ARG A 49 6.40 1.95 30.25
C ARG A 49 5.35 2.38 31.27
N GLU A 50 4.49 3.32 30.91
CA GLU A 50 3.39 3.74 31.78
C GLU A 50 2.39 2.60 32.00
N ARG A 51 2.14 1.74 31.00
CA ARG A 51 1.40 0.48 31.17
C ARG A 51 2.10 -0.54 32.08
N ALA A 52 3.42 -0.48 32.16
CA ALA A 52 4.20 -1.24 33.14
C ALA A 52 4.29 -0.54 34.52
N ARG A 53 3.49 0.49 34.76
CA ARG A 53 3.39 1.26 36.03
C ARG A 53 4.65 2.04 36.39
N MET A 54 5.49 2.37 35.41
CA MET A 54 6.60 3.28 35.62
C MET A 54 6.08 4.70 35.81
N SER A 55 6.73 5.45 36.71
CA SER A 55 6.40 6.86 36.92
C SER A 55 6.94 7.74 35.79
N VAL A 56 6.30 8.90 35.55
CA VAL A 56 6.76 9.85 34.52
C VAL A 56 8.24 10.25 34.68
N PRO A 57 8.77 10.53 35.89
CA PRO A 57 10.20 10.83 36.06
C PRO A 57 11.11 9.68 35.61
N GLN A 58 10.76 8.44 35.94
CA GLN A 58 11.54 7.26 35.51
C GLN A 58 11.51 7.09 33.99
N ILE A 59 10.35 7.29 33.37
CA ILE A 59 10.20 7.21 31.91
C ILE A 59 11.03 8.30 31.23
N ALA A 60 10.99 9.53 31.75
CA ALA A 60 11.73 10.67 31.24
C ALA A 60 13.25 10.41 31.29
N GLU A 61 13.74 9.91 32.41
CA GLU A 61 15.14 9.53 32.61
C GLU A 61 15.57 8.43 31.62
N GLU A 62 14.81 7.33 31.54
CA GLU A 62 15.16 6.22 30.65
C GLU A 62 15.13 6.59 29.16
N LEU A 63 14.21 7.47 28.75
CA LEU A 63 14.08 7.89 27.35
C LEU A 63 14.96 9.08 27.00
N GLY A 64 15.65 9.69 27.98
CA GLY A 64 16.45 10.90 27.76
C GLY A 64 15.61 12.08 27.27
N ARG A 65 14.38 12.22 27.78
CA ARG A 65 13.43 13.29 27.41
C ARG A 65 12.95 14.03 28.66
N SER A 66 12.42 15.25 28.48
CA SER A 66 11.84 15.98 29.61
C SER A 66 10.54 15.32 30.09
N GLU A 67 10.26 15.39 31.40
CA GLU A 67 8.98 14.92 31.94
C GLU A 67 7.77 15.62 31.30
N ALA A 68 7.93 16.89 30.90
CA ALA A 68 6.88 17.63 30.21
C ALA A 68 6.55 17.00 28.84
N THR A 69 7.58 16.60 28.09
CA THR A 69 7.43 15.87 26.83
C THR A 69 6.67 14.56 27.06
N ILE A 70 7.10 13.76 28.05
CA ILE A 70 6.46 12.49 28.39
C ILE A 70 4.99 12.68 28.79
N ARG A 71 4.69 13.65 29.68
CA ARG A 71 3.31 13.99 30.07
C ARG A 71 2.46 14.36 28.86
N ASN A 72 2.99 15.14 27.93
CA ASN A 72 2.25 15.57 26.75
C ASN A 72 1.89 14.40 25.81
N HIS A 73 2.82 13.46 25.60
CA HIS A 73 2.52 12.25 24.82
C HIS A 73 1.50 11.36 25.52
N LEU A 74 1.71 11.04 26.81
CA LEU A 74 0.81 10.20 27.58
C LEU A 74 -0.61 10.78 27.69
N ALA A 75 -0.72 12.10 27.85
CA ALA A 75 -1.99 12.82 27.93
C ALA A 75 -2.66 13.09 26.57
N LYS A 76 -2.18 12.50 25.47
CA LYS A 76 -2.74 12.67 24.11
C LYS A 76 -2.73 14.15 23.63
N LYS A 77 -1.86 15.00 24.18
CA LYS A 77 -1.73 16.41 23.79
C LYS A 77 -0.93 16.59 22.50
N THR A 78 -0.01 15.67 22.21
CA THR A 78 0.71 15.64 20.94
C THR A 78 0.00 14.74 19.93
N LYS A 79 0.12 15.05 18.63
CA LYS A 79 -0.45 14.21 17.57
C LYS A 79 0.15 12.80 17.57
N ALA A 80 1.45 12.65 17.79
CA ALA A 80 2.09 11.35 17.97
C ALA A 80 1.50 10.55 19.15
N GLY A 81 1.25 11.22 20.29
CA GLY A 81 0.60 10.59 21.44
C GLY A 81 -0.81 10.10 21.12
N GLN A 82 -1.60 10.90 20.39
CA GLN A 82 -2.94 10.51 19.94
C GLN A 82 -2.91 9.27 19.05
N LEU A 83 -2.05 9.24 18.04
CA LEU A 83 -1.93 8.13 17.08
C LEU A 83 -1.51 6.82 17.77
N VAL A 84 -0.52 6.88 18.66
CA VAL A 84 -0.08 5.71 19.44
C VAL A 84 -1.19 5.19 20.36
N TRP A 85 -1.94 6.09 21.00
CA TRP A 85 -3.08 5.71 21.83
C TRP A 85 -4.21 5.07 21.03
N GLN A 86 -4.51 5.57 19.83
CA GLN A 86 -5.48 4.95 18.94
C GLN A 86 -5.06 3.52 18.55
N THR A 87 -3.77 3.32 18.26
CA THR A 87 -3.20 1.98 18.01
C THR A 87 -3.35 1.07 19.23
N TYR A 88 -3.05 1.57 20.43
CA TYR A 88 -3.22 0.81 21.67
C TYR A 88 -4.69 0.41 21.91
N GLU A 89 -5.62 1.35 21.77
CA GLU A 89 -7.07 1.09 21.92
C GLU A 89 -7.59 0.11 20.87
N ARG A 90 -7.06 0.15 19.65
CA ARG A 90 -7.34 -0.86 18.62
C ARG A 90 -6.83 -2.24 19.04
N PHE A 91 -5.60 -2.34 19.51
CA PHE A 91 -5.03 -3.61 19.99
C PHE A 91 -5.81 -4.23 21.14
N LEU A 92 -6.34 -3.41 22.05
CA LEU A 92 -7.19 -3.91 23.14
C LEU A 92 -8.50 -4.53 22.64
N ARG A 93 -9.07 -4.01 21.54
CA ARG A 93 -10.34 -4.50 20.97
C ARG A 93 -10.16 -5.69 20.05
N GLU A 94 -9.13 -5.68 19.22
CA GLU A 94 -8.98 -6.59 18.09
C GLU A 94 -7.82 -7.59 18.24
N GLY A 95 -7.02 -7.42 19.29
CA GLY A 95 -5.70 -8.05 19.40
C GLY A 95 -4.65 -7.33 18.54
N VAL A 96 -3.39 -7.74 18.71
CA VAL A 96 -2.29 -7.21 17.90
C VAL A 96 -2.32 -7.84 16.51
N LYS A 97 -2.91 -7.12 15.56
CA LYS A 97 -2.87 -7.46 14.12
C LYS A 97 -1.89 -6.51 13.44
N LEU A 98 -0.69 -6.99 13.15
CA LEU A 98 0.28 -6.26 12.36
C LEU A 98 0.16 -6.74 10.92
N ASP A 99 -0.20 -5.84 10.01
CA ASP A 99 -0.15 -6.09 8.56
C ASP A 99 1.31 -6.02 8.10
N ILE A 100 2.06 -7.07 8.43
CA ILE A 100 3.48 -7.19 8.10
C ILE A 100 3.66 -7.38 6.58
N GLU A 101 2.65 -7.93 5.90
CA GLU A 101 2.64 -8.15 4.44
C GLU A 101 2.71 -6.82 3.67
N SER A 102 2.02 -5.79 4.17
CA SER A 102 2.14 -4.42 3.69
C SER A 102 3.55 -3.82 3.91
N LEU A 103 4.18 -4.08 5.07
CA LEU A 103 5.49 -3.52 5.44
C LEU A 103 6.67 -4.12 4.66
N LEU A 104 6.66 -5.44 4.47
CA LEU A 104 7.70 -6.17 3.74
C LEU A 104 7.62 -5.97 2.23
N GLY A 105 6.63 -5.21 1.76
CA GLY A 105 6.31 -5.16 0.36
C GLY A 105 6.09 -6.57 -0.18
N LEU A 106 5.48 -7.49 0.59
CA LEU A 106 5.06 -8.77 0.01
C LEU A 106 3.93 -8.54 -1.00
N GLY A 107 3.23 -7.39 -0.92
CA GLY A 107 2.44 -6.82 -2.00
C GLY A 107 3.24 -6.42 -3.25
N THR A 108 4.58 -6.40 -3.24
CA THR A 108 5.40 -6.26 -4.46
C THR A 108 5.33 -7.50 -5.33
N THR A 109 5.06 -8.68 -4.79
CA THR A 109 4.83 -9.87 -5.62
C THR A 109 3.55 -9.69 -6.43
N GLU A 110 2.47 -9.23 -5.80
CA GLU A 110 1.22 -8.97 -6.50
C GLU A 110 1.33 -7.75 -7.41
N VAL A 111 1.98 -6.66 -7.00
CA VAL A 111 2.21 -5.50 -7.88
C VAL A 111 3.15 -5.83 -9.04
N SER A 112 4.18 -6.67 -8.83
CA SER A 112 5.09 -7.12 -9.88
C SER A 112 4.41 -8.13 -10.82
N ARG A 113 3.63 -9.07 -10.27
CA ARG A 113 2.79 -10.01 -11.01
C ARG A 113 1.76 -9.27 -11.84
N LEU A 114 1.01 -8.34 -11.25
CA LEU A 114 0.05 -7.49 -11.93
C LEU A 114 0.72 -6.63 -13.00
N LYS A 115 1.92 -6.07 -12.76
CA LYS A 115 2.69 -5.35 -13.79
C LYS A 115 3.08 -6.27 -14.95
N SER A 116 3.58 -7.46 -14.67
CA SER A 116 3.96 -8.45 -15.69
C SER A 116 2.74 -8.89 -16.51
N GLU A 117 1.64 -9.18 -15.83
CA GLU A 117 0.36 -9.57 -16.46
C GLU A 117 -0.20 -8.43 -17.31
N ASN A 118 -0.08 -7.17 -16.87
CA ASN A 118 -0.49 -6.00 -17.65
C ASN A 118 0.34 -5.84 -18.93
N GLU A 119 1.66 -6.02 -18.86
CA GLU A 119 2.53 -5.95 -20.05
C GLU A 119 2.26 -7.10 -21.03
N GLU A 120 1.99 -8.31 -20.54
CA GLU A 120 1.63 -9.45 -21.39
C GLU A 120 0.26 -9.24 -22.06
N LEU A 121 -0.73 -8.74 -21.31
CA LEU A 121 -2.04 -8.38 -21.85
C LEU A 121 -1.95 -7.27 -22.90
N LYS A 122 -1.12 -6.24 -22.71
CA LYS A 122 -0.87 -5.21 -23.73
C LYS A 122 -0.26 -5.79 -25.01
N LYS A 123 0.68 -6.73 -24.90
CA LYS A 123 1.25 -7.42 -26.07
C LYS A 123 0.18 -8.22 -26.81
N LYS A 124 -0.60 -9.03 -26.10
CA LYS A 124 -1.69 -9.83 -26.66
C LYS A 124 -2.75 -8.94 -27.31
N LEU A 125 -3.09 -7.81 -26.70
CA LEU A 125 -4.02 -6.83 -27.25
C LEU A 125 -3.49 -6.30 -28.60
N LYS A 126 -2.24 -5.84 -28.64
CA LYS A 126 -1.62 -5.32 -29.87
C LYS A 126 -1.55 -6.36 -30.98
N GLU A 127 -1.18 -7.61 -30.67
CA GLU A 127 -1.18 -8.71 -31.65
C GLU A 127 -2.59 -9.01 -32.16
N THR A 128 -3.59 -9.00 -31.28
CA THR A 128 -4.98 -9.27 -31.64
C THR A 128 -5.53 -8.15 -32.52
N GLU A 129 -5.27 -6.88 -32.18
CA GLU A 129 -5.61 -5.71 -33.01
C GLU A 129 -4.97 -5.80 -34.40
N SER A 130 -3.70 -6.24 -34.46
CA SER A 130 -2.99 -6.42 -35.73
C SER A 130 -3.63 -7.50 -36.60
N LYS A 131 -3.96 -8.66 -36.01
CA LYS A 131 -4.64 -9.76 -36.70
C LYS A 131 -6.04 -9.38 -37.16
N VAL A 132 -6.80 -8.65 -36.33
CA VAL A 132 -8.13 -8.16 -36.70
C VAL A 132 -8.03 -7.23 -37.90
N LYS A 133 -7.04 -6.33 -37.92
CA LYS A 133 -6.80 -5.44 -39.05
C LYS A 133 -6.47 -6.23 -40.33
N GLU A 134 -5.54 -7.17 -40.25
CA GLU A 134 -5.14 -7.99 -41.39
C GLU A 134 -6.29 -8.83 -41.95
N LEU A 135 -7.07 -9.47 -41.07
CA LEU A 135 -8.28 -10.20 -41.46
C LEU A 135 -9.33 -9.28 -42.09
N SER A 136 -9.52 -8.07 -41.56
CA SER A 136 -10.46 -7.10 -42.14
C SER A 136 -10.06 -6.70 -43.57
N GLU A 137 -8.77 -6.48 -43.82
CA GLU A 137 -8.23 -6.17 -45.14
C GLU A 137 -8.40 -7.36 -46.10
N GLN A 138 -8.15 -8.59 -45.63
CA GLN A 138 -8.37 -9.81 -46.42
C GLN A 138 -9.85 -10.00 -46.79
N VAL A 139 -10.77 -9.79 -45.84
CA VAL A 139 -12.21 -9.85 -46.08
C VAL A 139 -12.63 -8.82 -47.12
N GLU A 140 -12.10 -7.60 -47.03
CA GLU A 140 -12.41 -6.55 -47.99
C GLU A 140 -11.88 -6.89 -49.39
N GLN A 141 -10.64 -7.41 -49.49
CA GLN A 141 -10.08 -7.87 -50.77
C GLN A 141 -10.86 -9.03 -51.38
N LEU A 142 -11.24 -10.02 -50.56
CA LEU A 142 -12.04 -11.17 -51.01
C LEU A 142 -13.42 -10.72 -51.48
N SER A 143 -14.06 -9.80 -50.76
CA SER A 143 -15.35 -9.22 -51.15
C SER A 143 -15.26 -8.50 -52.51
N ARG A 144 -14.20 -7.71 -52.74
CA ARG A 144 -13.94 -7.07 -54.05
C ARG A 144 -13.74 -8.10 -55.16
N LYS A 145 -12.94 -9.14 -54.92
CA LYS A 145 -12.74 -10.24 -55.90
C LYS A 145 -14.04 -10.98 -56.20
N MET A 146 -14.83 -11.30 -55.19
CA MET A 146 -16.12 -11.97 -55.33
C MET A 146 -17.10 -11.15 -56.17
N ASN A 147 -17.16 -9.83 -55.93
CA ASN A 147 -17.99 -8.93 -56.73
C ASN A 147 -17.53 -8.88 -58.19
N ASN A 148 -16.23 -8.78 -58.47
CA ASN A 148 -15.71 -8.84 -59.83
C ASN A 148 -16.08 -10.15 -60.55
N VAL A 149 -15.90 -11.29 -59.88
CA VAL A 149 -16.28 -12.60 -60.46
C VAL A 149 -17.77 -12.65 -60.75
N LYS A 150 -18.61 -12.14 -59.84
CA LYS A 150 -20.06 -12.06 -60.04
C LYS A 150 -20.44 -11.18 -61.23
N GLU A 151 -19.76 -10.05 -61.41
CA GLU A 151 -19.94 -9.14 -62.54
C GLU A 151 -19.55 -9.81 -63.88
N GLN A 152 -18.41 -10.51 -63.91
CA GLN A 152 -17.95 -11.25 -65.09
C GLN A 152 -18.89 -12.40 -65.45
N LEU A 153 -19.39 -13.14 -64.45
CA LEU A 153 -20.35 -14.22 -64.66
C LEU A 153 -21.66 -13.70 -65.25
N LYS A 154 -22.17 -12.56 -64.77
CA LYS A 154 -23.36 -11.92 -65.36
C LYS A 154 -23.17 -11.60 -66.84
N LYS A 155 -22.04 -10.98 -67.21
CA LYS A 155 -21.74 -10.65 -68.60
C LYS A 155 -21.71 -11.90 -69.49
N LEU A 156 -21.09 -12.98 -69.01
CA LEU A 156 -21.00 -14.23 -69.76
C LEU A 156 -22.37 -14.89 -69.95
N VAL A 157 -23.27 -14.77 -68.97
CA VAL A 157 -24.65 -15.28 -69.07
C VAL A 157 -25.51 -14.43 -70.01
N GLU A 158 -25.25 -13.11 -70.11
CA GLU A 158 -25.94 -12.22 -71.05
C GLU A 158 -25.47 -12.39 -72.51
N GLU A 159 -24.29 -12.98 -72.72
CA GLU A 159 -23.70 -13.26 -74.05
C GLU A 159 -24.07 -14.64 -74.61
N LEU A 160 -24.76 -15.50 -73.85
CA LEU A 160 -25.24 -16.85 -74.24
C LEU A 160 -26.73 -16.84 -74.62
#